data_AF-A0A5J4P903-F1
#
_entry.id   AF-A0A5J4P903-F1
#
_cell.length_a   1.000
_cell.length_b   1.000
_cell.length_c   1.000
_cell.angle_alpha   90.00
_cell.angle_beta   90.00
_cell.angle_gamma   90.00
#
_symmetry.space_group_name_H-M   'P 1'
#
loop_
_entity.id
_entity.type
_entity.pdbx_description
1 polymer ?
#
loop_
_entity_poly.entity_id
_entity_poly.type
_entity_poly.pdbx_seq_one_letter_code
_entity_poly.pdbx_strand_id
1 'polypeptide(L)'
;YHNLIKLVSRAWTEGHYMRPRTDRNELEKYHEGLIVCSACLGGEIPKKIIQGQLIEAEEAIQWYKDLFGDDYYLELQRHEATVSNANHEAYPLQTIVNKQLVEYAQKYAIKLICTNDVHFVNEEHAEAHDRLICLSTGKDLDDPTRMLYTKQEWMKTCEEMNTIFADIPEALSNTLEICDKVE
;
A
#
# COMPACT_ATOMS: atom_id res chain seq x y z
N TYR A 1 -15.19 -9.02 -8.74
CA TYR A 1 -14.36 -10.04 -9.44
C TYR A 1 -14.20 -9.80 -10.96
N HIS A 2 -15.25 -9.87 -11.78
CA HIS A 2 -15.10 -9.78 -13.25
C HIS A 2 -14.44 -8.49 -13.75
N ASN A 3 -14.75 -7.36 -13.12
CA ASN A 3 -14.14 -6.08 -13.45
C ASN A 3 -12.63 -6.05 -13.17
N LEU A 4 -12.19 -6.64 -12.06
CA LEU A 4 -10.76 -6.80 -11.76
C LEU A 4 -10.05 -7.65 -12.83
N ILE A 5 -10.69 -8.75 -13.29
CA ILE A 5 -10.15 -9.55 -14.41
C ILE A 5 -10.00 -8.71 -15.67
N LYS A 6 -11.00 -7.86 -15.99
CA LYS A 6 -10.93 -6.98 -17.17
C LYS A 6 -9.80 -5.97 -17.05
N LEU A 7 -9.66 -5.31 -15.90
CA LEU A 7 -8.55 -4.38 -15.64
C LEU A 7 -7.19 -5.07 -15.80
N VAL A 8 -6.99 -6.22 -15.16
CA VAL A 8 -5.74 -6.98 -15.26
C VAL A 8 -5.47 -7.42 -16.71
N SER A 9 -6.47 -7.96 -17.40
CA SER A 9 -6.33 -8.41 -18.79
C SER A 9 -5.93 -7.25 -19.70
N ARG A 10 -6.60 -6.10 -19.59
CA ARG A 10 -6.33 -4.90 -20.39
C ARG A 10 -4.98 -4.28 -20.05
N ALA A 11 -4.56 -4.32 -18.78
CA ALA A 11 -3.24 -3.89 -18.37
C ALA A 11 -2.12 -4.69 -19.08
N TRP A 12 -2.34 -5.97 -19.34
CA TRP A 12 -1.42 -6.83 -20.09
C TRP A 12 -1.52 -6.66 -21.61
N THR A 13 -2.73 -6.55 -22.17
CA THR A 13 -2.91 -6.54 -23.63
C THR A 13 -2.78 -5.15 -24.26
N GLU A 14 -3.11 -4.09 -23.52
CA GLU A 14 -3.21 -2.71 -24.02
C GLU A 14 -2.34 -1.73 -23.22
N GLY A 15 -2.15 -1.96 -21.91
CA GLY A 15 -1.41 -1.05 -21.02
C GLY A 15 0.09 -1.34 -20.84
N HIS A 16 0.59 -2.44 -21.42
CA HIS A 16 1.93 -2.94 -21.14
C HIS A 16 3.02 -2.03 -21.70
N TYR A 17 3.93 -1.59 -20.84
CA TYR A 17 5.18 -0.92 -21.22
C TYR A 17 6.36 -1.72 -20.69
N MET A 18 6.95 -1.31 -19.55
CA MET A 18 7.89 -2.17 -18.81
C MET A 18 7.17 -3.14 -17.86
N ARG A 19 5.97 -2.77 -17.42
CA ARG A 19 5.07 -3.58 -16.59
C ARG A 19 3.64 -3.40 -17.12
N PRO A 20 2.71 -4.32 -16.86
CA PRO A 20 1.28 -4.08 -17.09
C PRO A 20 0.81 -2.89 -16.24
N ARG A 21 0.04 -1.98 -16.82
CA ARG A 21 -0.44 -0.76 -16.16
C ARG A 21 -1.93 -0.56 -16.45
N THR A 22 -2.66 -0.03 -15.47
CA THR A 22 -4.01 0.50 -15.67
C THR A 22 -3.96 2.04 -15.66
N ASP A 23 -5.03 2.68 -16.11
CA ASP A 23 -5.22 4.12 -16.02
C ASP A 23 -6.58 4.47 -15.39
N ARG A 24 -6.82 5.77 -15.20
CA ARG A 24 -8.07 6.29 -14.61
C ARG A 24 -9.30 6.03 -15.49
N ASN A 25 -9.16 6.04 -16.82
CA ASN A 25 -10.29 5.77 -17.72
C ASN A 25 -10.76 4.32 -17.62
N GLU A 26 -9.80 3.39 -17.52
CA GLU A 26 -10.07 1.97 -17.30
C GLU A 26 -10.71 1.73 -15.93
N LEU A 27 -10.21 2.39 -14.89
CA LEU A 27 -10.81 2.35 -13.56
C LEU A 27 -12.24 2.90 -13.58
N GLU A 28 -12.50 4.08 -14.17
CA GLU A 28 -13.85 4.64 -14.31
C GLU A 28 -14.81 3.67 -15.00
N LYS A 29 -14.34 2.96 -16.03
CA LYS A 29 -15.15 2.01 -16.78
C LYS A 29 -15.45 0.71 -16.02
N TYR A 30 -14.54 0.28 -15.15
CA TYR A 30 -14.58 -1.03 -14.49
C TYR A 30 -14.48 -0.93 -12.95
N HIS A 31 -14.95 0.16 -12.34
CA HIS A 31 -14.87 0.37 -10.89
C HIS A 31 -15.92 -0.43 -10.10
N GLU A 32 -17.07 -0.72 -10.70
CA GLU A 32 -18.20 -1.32 -9.98
C GLU A 32 -17.80 -2.64 -9.29
N GLY A 33 -18.12 -2.77 -8.01
CA GLY A 33 -17.82 -3.95 -7.19
C GLY A 33 -16.33 -4.12 -6.86
N LEU A 34 -15.54 -3.04 -6.90
CA LEU A 34 -14.16 -3.01 -6.43
C LEU A 34 -14.03 -2.13 -5.19
N ILE A 35 -13.30 -2.65 -4.20
CA ILE A 35 -12.83 -1.89 -3.04
C ILE A 35 -11.37 -1.52 -3.31
N VAL A 36 -11.01 -0.26 -3.07
CA VAL A 36 -9.68 0.27 -3.35
C VAL A 36 -9.11 1.01 -2.13
N CYS A 37 -7.79 1.10 -2.07
CA CYS A 37 -7.09 1.82 -1.04
C CYS A 37 -5.91 2.64 -1.59
N SER A 38 -5.39 3.57 -0.80
CA SER A 38 -4.35 4.52 -1.22
C SER A 38 -2.97 3.90 -1.50
N ALA A 39 -2.79 2.60 -1.21
CA ALA A 39 -1.55 1.83 -1.37
C ALA A 39 -0.42 2.24 -0.41
N CYS A 40 0.70 1.51 -0.51
CA CYS A 40 1.95 1.77 0.21
C CYS A 40 2.66 3.05 -0.27
N LEU A 41 3.90 3.30 0.18
CA LEU A 41 4.73 4.44 -0.27
C LEU A 41 4.90 4.53 -1.80
N GLY A 42 4.68 3.42 -2.52
CA GLY A 42 4.69 3.35 -3.98
C GLY A 42 3.43 3.93 -4.66
N GLY A 43 2.36 4.14 -3.91
CA GLY A 43 1.06 4.64 -4.36
C GLY A 43 1.08 6.09 -4.84
N GLU A 44 0.06 6.47 -5.62
CA GLU A 44 -0.07 7.81 -6.19
C GLU A 44 -0.08 8.90 -5.11
N ILE A 45 -0.91 8.72 -4.07
CA ILE A 45 -1.11 9.70 -3.01
C ILE A 45 0.11 9.77 -2.07
N PRO A 46 0.63 8.66 -1.51
CA PRO A 46 1.86 8.67 -0.73
C PRO A 46 3.05 9.33 -1.44
N LYS A 47 3.26 9.04 -2.73
CA LYS A 47 4.34 9.68 -3.52
C LYS A 47 4.19 11.19 -3.60
N LYS A 48 2.98 11.68 -3.87
CA LYS A 48 2.70 13.12 -3.94
C LYS A 48 2.95 13.80 -2.61
N ILE A 49 2.54 13.18 -1.49
CA ILE A 49 2.81 13.68 -0.13
C ILE A 49 4.32 13.79 0.11
N ILE A 50 5.09 12.74 -0.19
CA ILE A 50 6.56 12.73 -0.03
C ILE A 50 7.22 13.83 -0.87
N GLN A 51 6.68 14.12 -2.06
CA GLN A 51 7.17 15.16 -2.96
C GLN A 51 6.70 16.58 -2.60
N GLY A 52 5.90 16.73 -1.54
CA GLY A 52 5.32 18.03 -1.14
C GLY A 52 4.18 18.52 -2.03
N GLN A 53 3.67 17.67 -2.92
CA GLN A 53 2.59 17.93 -3.89
C GLN A 53 1.22 17.72 -3.22
N LEU A 54 0.94 18.47 -2.15
CA LEU A 54 -0.25 18.25 -1.32
C LEU A 54 -1.56 18.57 -2.05
N ILE A 55 -1.55 19.53 -2.98
CA ILE A 55 -2.73 19.87 -3.79
C ILE A 55 -3.07 18.70 -4.71
N GLU A 56 -2.07 18.15 -5.40
CA GLU A 56 -2.26 17.03 -6.31
C GLU A 56 -2.59 15.73 -5.57
N ALA A 57 -2.09 15.56 -4.34
CA ALA A 57 -2.48 14.44 -3.48
C ALA A 57 -3.97 14.53 -3.12
N GLU A 58 -4.42 15.74 -2.80
CA GLU A 58 -5.81 16.04 -2.47
C GLU A 58 -6.77 15.88 -3.66
N GLU A 59 -6.35 16.28 -4.86
CA GLU A 59 -7.09 16.02 -6.11
C GLU A 59 -7.22 14.52 -6.40
N ALA A 60 -6.14 13.75 -6.18
CA ALA A 60 -6.20 12.30 -6.33
C ALA A 60 -7.16 11.66 -5.33
N ILE A 61 -7.09 12.03 -4.04
CA ILE A 61 -8.01 11.53 -3.01
C ILE A 61 -9.46 11.79 -3.38
N GLN A 62 -9.79 13.01 -3.81
CA GLN A 62 -11.15 13.35 -4.21
C GLN A 62 -11.60 12.53 -5.42
N TRP A 63 -10.74 12.35 -6.43
CA TRP A 63 -11.08 11.53 -7.60
C TRP A 63 -11.41 10.07 -7.20
N TYR A 64 -10.61 9.45 -6.33
CA TYR A 64 -10.92 8.09 -5.85
C TYR A 64 -12.19 8.07 -4.99
N LYS A 65 -12.41 9.08 -4.13
CA LYS A 65 -13.62 9.17 -3.30
C LYS A 65 -14.88 9.38 -4.15
N ASP A 66 -14.81 10.21 -5.18
CA ASP A 66 -15.94 10.48 -6.08
C ASP A 66 -16.30 9.24 -6.91
N LEU A 67 -15.29 8.45 -7.32
CA LEU A 67 -15.51 7.26 -8.14
C LEU A 67 -15.94 6.04 -7.33
N PHE A 68 -15.29 5.76 -6.21
CA PHE A 68 -15.51 4.53 -5.42
C PHE A 68 -16.37 4.74 -4.17
N GLY A 69 -16.67 5.99 -3.79
CA GLY A 69 -17.55 6.28 -2.66
C GLY A 69 -17.04 5.70 -1.35
N ASP A 70 -17.85 4.85 -0.72
CA ASP A 70 -17.53 4.20 0.57
C ASP A 70 -16.65 2.96 0.43
N ASP A 71 -16.32 2.58 -0.80
CA ASP A 71 -15.38 1.50 -1.12
C ASP A 71 -13.96 2.02 -1.38
N TYR A 72 -13.68 3.27 -1.00
CA TYR A 72 -12.33 3.83 -0.96
C TYR A 72 -11.85 4.03 0.48
N TYR A 73 -10.64 3.56 0.76
CA TYR A 73 -10.00 3.64 2.07
C TYR A 73 -8.60 4.26 1.99
N LEU A 74 -8.19 4.96 3.05
CA LEU A 74 -6.80 5.41 3.17
C LEU A 74 -6.01 4.37 3.99
N GLU A 75 -4.93 3.88 3.41
CA GLU A 75 -4.14 2.75 3.92
C GLU A 75 -2.93 3.22 4.71
N LEU A 76 -2.83 2.77 5.96
CA LEU A 76 -1.72 3.03 6.85
C LEU A 76 -0.83 1.79 6.97
N GLN A 77 0.48 2.02 6.89
CA GLN A 77 1.49 0.98 7.04
C GLN A 77 2.63 1.50 7.91
N ARG A 78 3.21 0.62 8.75
CA ARG A 78 4.26 0.98 9.72
C ARG A 78 5.31 -0.12 9.78
N HIS A 79 6.45 0.15 9.16
CA HIS A 79 7.53 -0.81 8.93
C HIS A 79 8.85 -0.28 9.51
N GLU A 80 8.94 -0.22 10.84
CA GLU A 80 10.15 0.18 11.54
C GLU A 80 11.22 -0.91 11.42
N ALA A 81 12.24 -0.68 10.60
CA ALA A 81 13.33 -1.61 10.41
C ALA A 81 14.20 -1.68 11.68
N THR A 82 14.43 -2.90 12.18
CA THR A 82 15.19 -3.14 13.43
C THR A 82 16.57 -3.75 13.20
N VAL A 83 16.85 -4.22 11.98
CA VAL A 83 18.12 -4.88 11.62
C VAL A 83 18.95 -4.01 10.67
N SER A 84 20.28 -4.12 10.74
CA SER A 84 21.19 -3.21 10.04
C SER A 84 21.10 -3.30 8.51
N ASN A 85 20.91 -4.50 7.95
CA ASN A 85 20.81 -4.75 6.51
C ASN A 85 19.34 -4.68 6.04
N ALA A 86 18.67 -3.57 6.32
CA ALA A 86 17.29 -3.31 5.92
C ALA A 86 17.12 -1.86 5.45
N ASN A 87 15.98 -1.57 4.85
CA ASN A 87 15.61 -0.21 4.48
C ASN A 87 15.09 0.57 5.69
N HIS A 88 15.92 1.47 6.22
CA HIS A 88 15.58 2.35 7.35
C HIS A 88 14.87 3.65 6.93
N GLU A 89 14.81 3.95 5.63
CA GLU A 89 14.18 5.19 5.12
C GLU A 89 12.66 5.08 5.03
N ALA A 90 12.14 3.85 4.91
CA ALA A 90 10.71 3.61 4.73
C ALA A 90 9.86 4.12 5.91
N TYR A 91 10.28 3.88 7.15
CA TYR A 91 9.47 4.24 8.32
C TYR A 91 9.35 5.75 8.57
N PRO A 92 10.42 6.56 8.46
CA PRO A 92 10.31 8.02 8.47
C PRO A 92 9.35 8.56 7.40
N LEU A 93 9.41 8.01 6.18
CA LEU A 93 8.51 8.40 5.09
C LEU A 93 7.06 7.98 5.38
N GLN A 94 6.83 6.78 5.90
CA GLN A 94 5.52 6.32 6.36
C GLN A 94 4.97 7.20 7.46
N THR A 95 5.80 7.68 8.39
CA THR A 95 5.37 8.59 9.45
C THR A 95 4.84 9.90 8.88
N ILE A 96 5.54 10.47 7.89
CA ILE A 96 5.11 11.70 7.18
C ILE A 96 3.79 11.44 6.43
N VAL A 97 3.73 10.36 5.65
CA VAL A 97 2.55 10.01 4.85
C VAL A 97 1.35 9.70 5.74
N ASN A 98 1.50 8.85 6.75
CA ASN A 98 0.42 8.43 7.66
C ASN A 98 -0.19 9.63 8.38
N LYS A 99 0.64 10.59 8.83
CA LYS A 99 0.14 11.82 9.44
C LYS A 99 -0.80 12.56 8.48
N GLN A 100 -0.38 12.72 7.23
CA GLN A 100 -1.18 13.43 6.22
C GLN A 100 -2.44 12.63 5.82
N LEU A 101 -2.35 11.30 5.72
CA LEU A 101 -3.50 10.42 5.45
C LEU A 101 -4.55 10.50 6.57
N VAL A 102 -4.13 10.58 7.84
CA VAL A 102 -5.06 10.78 8.97
C VAL A 102 -5.78 12.12 8.87
N GLU A 103 -5.08 13.20 8.51
CA GLU A 103 -5.71 14.51 8.28
C GLU A 103 -6.72 14.46 7.12
N TYR A 104 -6.37 13.79 6.01
CA TYR A 104 -7.28 13.63 4.87
C TYR A 104 -8.47 12.73 5.16
N ALA A 105 -8.29 11.65 5.92
CA ALA A 105 -9.38 10.77 6.36
C ALA A 105 -10.45 11.58 7.09
N GLN A 106 -10.04 12.47 8.01
CA GLN A 106 -10.95 13.35 8.73
C GLN A 106 -11.59 14.39 7.79
N LYS A 107 -10.79 15.04 6.94
CA LYS A 107 -11.26 16.12 6.04
C LYS A 107 -12.30 15.63 5.03
N TYR A 108 -12.13 14.43 4.48
CA TYR A 108 -12.98 13.87 3.42
C TYR A 108 -13.95 12.79 3.89
N ALA A 109 -14.01 12.53 5.20
CA ALA A 109 -14.80 11.44 5.77
C ALA A 109 -14.50 10.08 5.09
N ILE A 110 -13.21 9.76 4.95
CA ILE A 110 -12.71 8.50 4.37
C ILE A 110 -12.20 7.64 5.52
N LYS A 111 -12.59 6.36 5.54
CA LYS A 111 -12.15 5.42 6.57
C LYS A 111 -10.67 5.08 6.39
N LEU A 112 -9.97 4.98 7.52
CA LEU A 112 -8.60 4.47 7.57
C LEU A 112 -8.63 2.94 7.67
N ILE A 113 -7.68 2.28 7.02
CA ILE A 113 -7.35 0.87 7.28
C ILE A 113 -5.87 0.74 7.57
N CYS A 114 -5.48 -0.33 8.28
CA CYS A 114 -4.08 -0.70 8.41
C CYS A 114 -3.79 -2.03 7.72
N THR A 115 -2.62 -2.12 7.08
CA THR A 115 -2.11 -3.35 6.47
C THR A 115 -0.61 -3.47 6.76
N ASN A 116 -0.01 -4.60 6.39
CA ASN A 116 1.42 -4.85 6.58
C ASN A 116 2.15 -5.23 5.28
N ASP A 117 1.54 -4.98 4.11
CA ASP A 117 2.11 -5.25 2.78
C ASP A 117 2.90 -6.57 2.70
N VAL A 118 2.25 -7.69 3.06
CA VAL A 118 2.93 -8.95 3.37
C VAL A 118 3.60 -9.56 2.14
N HIS A 119 4.90 -9.86 2.25
CA HIS A 119 5.71 -10.50 1.21
C HIS A 119 6.28 -11.87 1.62
N PHE A 120 6.26 -12.20 2.92
CA PHE A 120 6.72 -13.48 3.45
C PHE A 120 5.90 -13.92 4.66
N VAL A 121 5.93 -15.21 4.99
CA VAL A 121 4.99 -15.77 5.99
C VAL A 121 5.40 -15.42 7.43
N ASN A 122 6.65 -15.74 7.80
CA ASN A 122 7.17 -15.55 9.16
C ASN A 122 8.36 -14.59 9.13
N GLU A 123 8.64 -13.93 10.25
CA GLU A 123 9.75 -12.97 10.39
C GLU A 123 11.11 -13.55 9.94
N GLU A 124 11.41 -14.81 10.28
CA GLU A 124 12.67 -15.47 9.92
C GLU A 124 12.89 -15.65 8.40
N HIS A 125 11.83 -15.53 7.58
CA HIS A 125 11.92 -15.63 6.14
C HIS A 125 12.40 -14.34 5.45
N ALA A 126 12.63 -13.27 6.19
CA ALA A 126 13.12 -12.00 5.65
C ALA A 126 14.43 -12.16 4.85
N GLU A 127 15.37 -13.01 5.29
CA GLU A 127 16.63 -13.27 4.58
C GLU A 127 16.44 -14.07 3.30
N ALA A 128 15.45 -14.96 3.26
CA ALA A 128 15.11 -15.70 2.05
C ALA A 128 14.49 -14.75 1.01
N HIS A 129 13.61 -13.85 1.46
CA HIS A 129 13.03 -12.80 0.63
C HIS A 129 14.10 -11.85 0.08
N ASP A 130 15.07 -11.41 0.91
CA ASP A 130 16.16 -10.52 0.49
C ASP A 130 16.98 -11.13 -0.68
N ARG A 131 17.29 -12.43 -0.60
CA ARG A 131 17.97 -13.16 -1.69
C ARG A 131 17.10 -13.29 -2.94
N LEU A 132 15.80 -13.50 -2.79
CA LEU A 132 14.87 -13.56 -3.92
C LEU A 132 14.80 -12.23 -4.68
N ILE A 133 14.84 -11.10 -3.97
CA ILE A 133 14.90 -9.77 -4.59
C ILE A 133 16.19 -9.59 -5.39
N CYS A 134 17.34 -10.01 -4.84
CA CYS A 134 18.62 -9.97 -5.54
C CYS A 134 18.57 -10.76 -6.86
N LEU A 135 18.04 -11.99 -6.83
CA LEU A 135 17.85 -12.81 -8.03
C LEU A 135 16.90 -12.15 -9.04
N SER A 136 15.79 -11.59 -8.57
CA SER A 136 14.77 -10.97 -9.43
C SER A 136 15.23 -9.66 -10.08
N THR A 137 16.15 -8.95 -9.43
CA THR A 137 16.69 -7.67 -9.89
C THR A 137 18.05 -7.80 -10.59
N GLY A 138 18.63 -9.00 -10.60
CA GLY A 138 19.95 -9.24 -11.18
C GLY A 138 21.07 -8.52 -10.42
N LYS A 139 20.94 -8.42 -9.10
CA LYS A 139 21.91 -7.76 -8.21
C LYS A 139 22.60 -8.77 -7.30
N ASP A 140 23.87 -8.52 -7.00
CA ASP A 140 24.62 -9.31 -6.03
C ASP A 140 24.25 -8.91 -4.59
N LEU A 141 24.43 -9.82 -3.64
CA LEU A 141 24.04 -9.61 -2.23
C LEU A 141 24.86 -8.51 -1.54
N ASP A 142 26.09 -8.28 -2.00
CA ASP A 142 27.02 -7.26 -1.50
C ASP A 142 27.01 -5.98 -2.34
N ASP A 143 26.16 -5.87 -3.37
CA ASP A 143 25.98 -4.63 -4.13
C ASP A 143 25.38 -3.53 -3.23
N PRO A 144 26.08 -2.41 -2.97
CA PRO A 144 25.60 -1.35 -2.08
C PRO A 144 24.40 -0.58 -2.64
N THR A 145 24.10 -0.74 -3.93
CA THR A 145 22.97 -0.11 -4.64
C THR A 145 21.77 -1.03 -4.79
N ARG A 146 21.83 -2.26 -4.23
CA ARG A 146 20.72 -3.20 -4.31
C ARG A 146 19.51 -2.70 -3.53
N MET A 147 18.34 -3.16 -3.95
CA MET A 147 17.11 -2.89 -3.23
C MET A 147 17.12 -3.61 -1.88
N LEU A 148 16.72 -2.90 -0.83
CA LEU A 148 16.49 -3.44 0.51
C LEU A 148 15.02 -3.21 0.87
N TYR A 149 14.42 -4.20 1.52
CA TYR A 149 13.13 -4.08 2.20
C TYR A 149 13.37 -3.82 3.68
N THR A 150 12.32 -3.44 4.40
CA THR A 150 12.42 -3.14 5.84
C THR A 150 12.60 -4.40 6.68
N LYS A 151 12.26 -5.56 6.10
CA LYS A 151 12.19 -6.86 6.76
C LYS A 151 11.07 -6.94 7.80
N GLN A 152 10.09 -6.05 7.68
CA GLN A 152 8.88 -6.02 8.51
C GLN A 152 7.66 -6.62 7.80
N GLU A 153 7.81 -7.08 6.55
CA GLU A 153 6.70 -7.49 5.67
C GLU A 153 6.27 -8.96 5.86
N TRP A 154 6.32 -9.49 7.11
CA TRP A 154 5.77 -10.82 7.41
C TRP A 154 4.27 -10.79 7.71
N MET A 155 3.63 -11.96 7.75
CA MET A 155 2.24 -12.06 8.21
C MET A 155 2.18 -11.90 9.73
N LYS A 156 2.14 -10.64 10.18
CA LYS A 156 2.03 -10.30 11.60
C LYS A 156 0.79 -10.92 12.24
N THR A 157 0.94 -11.32 13.48
CA THR A 157 -0.15 -11.73 14.36
C THR A 157 -1.08 -10.55 14.67
N CYS A 158 -2.29 -10.88 15.10
CA CYS A 158 -3.25 -9.88 15.56
C CYS A 158 -2.68 -9.04 16.74
N GLU A 159 -1.94 -9.65 17.65
CA GLU A 159 -1.33 -8.95 18.80
C GLU A 159 -0.27 -7.92 18.36
N GLU A 160 0.59 -8.30 17.42
CA GLU A 160 1.59 -7.38 16.85
C GLU A 160 0.92 -6.19 16.15
N MET A 161 -0.08 -6.44 15.30
CA MET A 161 -0.81 -5.38 14.61
C MET A 161 -1.58 -4.46 15.57
N ASN A 162 -2.19 -5.02 16.62
CA ASN A 162 -2.83 -4.24 17.68
C ASN A 162 -1.84 -3.34 18.41
N THR A 163 -0.60 -3.81 18.63
CA THR A 163 0.44 -3.02 19.29
C THR A 163 0.94 -1.90 18.38
N ILE A 164 1.18 -2.19 17.10
CA ILE A 164 1.69 -1.22 16.12
C ILE A 164 0.70 -0.09 15.84
N PHE A 165 -0.60 -0.38 15.85
CA PHE A 165 -1.69 0.58 15.58
C PHE A 165 -2.55 0.87 16.81
N ALA A 166 -1.98 0.73 18.02
CA ALA A 166 -2.70 0.96 19.29
C ALA A 166 -3.28 2.38 19.42
N ASP A 167 -2.70 3.34 18.72
CA ASP A 167 -3.14 4.74 18.67
C ASP A 167 -4.32 4.99 17.72
N ILE A 168 -4.63 4.06 16.80
CA ILE A 168 -5.73 4.16 15.81
C ILE A 168 -6.47 2.82 15.70
N PRO A 169 -7.14 2.36 16.78
CA PRO A 169 -7.81 1.05 16.81
C PRO A 169 -8.95 0.91 15.77
N GLU A 170 -9.53 2.02 15.33
CA GLU A 170 -10.53 2.03 14.27
C GLU A 170 -9.97 1.55 12.91
N ALA A 171 -8.68 1.81 12.63
CA ALA A 171 -8.05 1.37 11.38
C ALA A 171 -7.95 -0.16 11.31
N LEU A 172 -7.72 -0.82 12.44
CA LEU A 172 -7.76 -2.28 12.57
C LEU A 172 -9.19 -2.80 12.37
N SER A 173 -10.16 -2.19 13.04
CA SER A 173 -11.57 -2.64 12.97
C SER A 173 -12.16 -2.51 11.58
N ASN A 174 -11.83 -1.45 10.84
CA ASN A 174 -12.29 -1.23 9.46
C ASN A 174 -11.78 -2.32 8.49
N THR A 175 -10.71 -3.05 8.81
CA THR A 175 -10.28 -4.19 7.98
C THR A 175 -11.28 -5.35 8.00
N LEU A 176 -11.98 -5.54 9.13
CA LEU A 176 -13.02 -6.56 9.26
C LEU A 176 -14.26 -6.17 8.46
N GLU A 177 -14.61 -4.88 8.43
CA GLU A 177 -15.69 -4.38 7.57
C GLU A 177 -15.42 -4.67 6.09
N ILE A 178 -14.18 -4.50 5.63
CA ILE A 178 -13.80 -4.86 4.26
C ILE A 178 -13.98 -6.37 4.04
N CYS A 179 -13.56 -7.20 5.00
CA CYS A 179 -13.74 -8.65 4.94
C CYS A 179 -15.23 -9.01 4.80
N ASP A 180 -16.11 -8.38 5.58
CA ASP A 180 -17.56 -8.62 5.57
C ASP A 180 -18.24 -8.15 4.27
N LYS A 181 -17.62 -7.22 3.52
CA LYS A 181 -18.11 -6.77 2.20
C LYS A 181 -17.78 -7.74 1.06
N VAL A 182 -16.89 -8.72 1.26
CA VAL A 182 -16.40 -9.60 0.21
C VAL A 182 -17.03 -11.00 0.35
N GLU A 183 -17.83 -11.38 -0.64
CA GLU A 183 -18.47 -12.70 -0.79
C GLU A 183 -17.70 -13.65 -1.73
#